data_AF-A0A7W9YP58-F1
#
_entry.id   AF-A0A7W9YP58-F1
#
_cell.length_a   1.000
_cell.length_b   1.000
_cell.length_c   1.000
_cell.angle_alpha   90.00
_cell.angle_beta   90.00
_cell.angle_gamma   90.00
#
_symmetry.space_group_name_H-M   'P 1'
#
loop_
_entity.id
_entity.type
_entity.pdbx_description
1 polymer ?
#
loop_
_entity_poly.entity_id
_entity_poly.type
_entity_poly.pdbx_seq_one_letter_code
_entity_poly.pdbx_strand_id
1 'polypeptide(L)' 'MYSILENLRCPICRKTFKRQDQVVLDIINTVIHHECYYTCVGRKLFPVKDEGSLRKIIATYEFFADE' A
#
# COMPACT_ATOMS: atom_id res chain seq x y z
N MET A 1 14.79 -6.15 11.17
CA MET A 1 14.41 -5.91 9.76
C MET A 1 12.89 -5.95 9.60
N TYR A 2 12.16 -4.98 10.16
CA TYR A 2 10.70 -4.77 9.95
C TYR A 2 10.24 -3.33 10.26
N SER A 3 11.16 -2.43 10.62
CA SER A 3 10.84 -1.19 11.35
C SER A 3 10.05 -0.16 10.53
N ILE A 4 10.19 -0.15 9.20
CA ILE A 4 9.41 0.75 8.33
C ILE A 4 7.95 0.30 8.21
N LEU A 5 7.69 -1.00 8.26
CA LEU A 5 6.35 -1.56 8.07
C LEU A 5 5.44 -1.41 9.28
N GLU A 6 6.00 -1.35 10.49
CA GLU A 6 5.23 -1.21 11.72
C GLU A 6 4.47 0.13 11.80
N ASN A 7 4.93 1.13 11.05
CA ASN A 7 4.33 2.46 11.01
C ASN A 7 3.74 2.84 9.64
N LEU A 8 3.71 1.92 8.67
CA LEU A 8 3.12 2.20 7.36
C LEU A 8 1.61 2.40 7.52
N ARG A 9 1.13 3.57 7.07
CA ARG A 9 -0.29 3.96 7.18
C ARG A 9 -0.84 4.32 5.81
N CYS A 10 -2.12 3.99 5.61
CA CYS A 10 -2.82 4.37 4.39
C CYS A 10 -3.01 5.89 4.32
N PRO A 11 -2.66 6.56 3.20
CA PRO A 11 -2.78 8.01 3.06
C PRO A 11 -4.23 8.51 2.95
N ILE A 12 -5.20 7.58 2.87
CA ILE A 12 -6.63 7.88 2.82
C ILE A 12 -7.26 7.75 4.21
N CYS A 13 -7.26 6.55 4.80
CA CYS A 13 -7.92 6.29 6.08
C CYS A 13 -7.02 6.48 7.31
N ARG A 14 -5.71 6.71 7.12
CA ARG A 14 -4.69 6.88 8.18
C ARG A 14 -4.51 5.70 9.14
N LYS A 15 -5.16 4.56 8.88
CA LYS A 15 -4.98 3.32 9.63
C LYS A 15 -3.67 2.65 9.24
N THR A 16 -3.03 2.00 10.21
CA THR A 16 -1.86 1.13 9.98
C THR A 16 -2.27 -0.07 9.15
N PHE A 17 -1.42 -0.50 8.24
CA PHE A 17 -1.67 -1.72 7.47
C PHE A 17 -1.37 -2.98 8.28
N LYS A 18 -2.15 -4.03 8.02
CA LYS A 18 -1.82 -5.41 8.39
C LYS A 18 -1.26 -6.14 7.19
N ARG A 19 -0.40 -7.16 7.44
CA ARG A 19 0.23 -7.97 6.37
C ARG A 19 -0.77 -8.62 5.39
N GLN A 20 -1.99 -8.88 5.85
CA GLN A 20 -3.04 -9.56 5.08
C GLN A 20 -3.99 -8.58 4.39
N ASP A 21 -3.88 -7.28 4.67
CA ASP A 21 -4.75 -6.27 4.05
C ASP A 21 -4.58 -6.29 2.54
N GLN A 22 -5.70 -6.20 1.82
CA GLN A 22 -5.69 -5.97 0.38
C GLN A 22 -5.32 -4.51 0.12
N VAL A 23 -4.33 -4.31 -0.74
CA VAL A 23 -3.77 -3.00 -1.07
C VAL A 23 -3.60 -2.84 -2.56
N VAL A 24 -3.59 -1.58 -2.98
CA VAL A 24 -3.16 -1.11 -4.29
C VAL A 24 -1.79 -0.47 -4.12
N LEU A 25 -0.86 -0.83 -5.01
CA LEU A 25 0.37 -0.11 -5.25
C LEU A 25 0.16 0.77 -6.48
N ASP A 26 0.40 2.07 -6.37
CA ASP A 26 0.31 2.97 -7.52
C ASP A 26 1.65 3.12 -8.27
N ILE A 27 1.62 3.81 -9.41
CA ILE A 27 2.80 4.03 -10.25
C ILE A 27 3.91 4.87 -9.60
N ILE A 28 3.64 5.59 -8.51
CA ILE A 28 4.63 6.34 -7.74
C ILE A 28 5.03 5.61 -6.44
N ASN A 29 4.73 4.32 -6.35
CA ASN A 29 5.03 3.42 -5.25
C ASN A 29 4.33 3.76 -3.92
N THR A 30 3.15 4.38 -3.96
CA THR A 30 2.31 4.57 -2.78
C THR A 30 1.47 3.32 -2.54
N VAL A 31 1.43 2.85 -1.29
CA VAL A 31 0.53 1.77 -0.86
C VAL A 31 -0.75 2.36 -0.28
N ILE A 32 -1.90 1.93 -0.79
CA ILE A 32 -3.24 2.38 -0.38
C ILE A 32 -4.10 1.15 -0.10
N HIS A 33 -4.94 1.17 0.94
CA HIS A 33 -5.92 0.09 1.13
C HIS A 33 -6.80 -0.03 -0.12
N HIS A 34 -7.03 -1.26 -0.58
CA HIS A 34 -7.82 -1.52 -1.79
C HIS A 34 -9.20 -0.85 -1.70
N GLU A 35 -9.90 -1.03 -0.58
CA GLU A 35 -11.17 -0.34 -0.32
C GLU A 35 -11.05 1.19 -0.41
N CYS A 36 -9.98 1.78 0.13
CA CYS A 36 -9.76 3.21 0.11
C CYS A 36 -9.47 3.73 -1.29
N TYR A 37 -8.77 2.96 -2.13
CA TYR A 37 -8.48 3.35 -3.50
C TYR A 37 -9.77 3.45 -4.33
N TYR A 38 -10.64 2.43 -4.27
CA TYR A 38 -11.85 2.40 -5.10
C TYR A 38 -13.04 3.19 -4.52
N THR A 39 -13.02 3.55 -3.23
CA THR A 39 -14.10 4.34 -2.59
C THR A 39 -13.77 5.82 -2.42
N CYS A 40 -12.53 6.26 -2.65
CA CYS A 40 -12.15 7.66 -2.50
C CYS A 40 -12.72 8.51 -3.65
N VAL A 41 -13.92 9.03 -3.46
CA VAL A 41 -14.57 9.97 -4.39
C VAL A 41 -13.94 11.36 -4.24
N GLY A 42 -13.53 11.97 -5.36
CA GLY A 42 -13.07 13.37 -5.40
C GLY A 42 -11.56 13.58 -5.20
N ARG A 43 -10.77 12.53 -4.98
CA ARG A 43 -9.30 12.61 -4.99
C ARG A 43 -8.77 12.03 -6.29
N LYS A 44 -7.88 12.77 -6.97
CA LYS A 44 -7.15 12.23 -8.13
C LYS A 44 -6.11 11.24 -7.63
N LEU A 45 -6.40 9.95 -7.76
CA LEU A 45 -5.47 8.86 -7.46
C LEU A 45 -4.61 8.55 -8.69
N PHE A 46 -3.40 8.06 -8.45
CA PHE A 46 -2.52 7.59 -9.51
C PHE A 46 -2.97 6.22 -10.01
N PRO A 47 -2.71 5.87 -11.29
CA PRO A 47 -3.01 4.55 -11.83
C PRO A 47 -2.45 3.41 -10.98
N VAL A 48 -3.19 2.29 -10.97
CA VAL A 48 -2.76 1.04 -10.34
C VAL A 48 -1.54 0.49 -11.07
N LYS A 49 -0.48 0.19 -10.32
CA LYS A 49 0.70 -0.56 -10.77
C LYS A 49 0.54 -2.04 -10.46
N ASP A 50 0.06 -2.37 -9.26
CA ASP A 50 -0.16 -3.74 -8.80
C ASP A 50 -1.20 -3.77 -7.66
N GLU A 51 -1.76 -4.95 -7.40
CA GLU A 51 -2.73 -5.17 -6.32
C GLU A 51 -2.59 -6.57 -5.69
N GLY A 52 -2.95 -6.66 -4.42
CA GLY A 52 -2.95 -7.91 -3.66
C GLY A 52 -2.76 -7.68 -2.17
N SER A 53 -2.38 -8.74 -1.45
CA SER A 53 -2.07 -8.60 -0.03
C SER A 53 -0.80 -7.77 0.17
N LEU A 54 -0.76 -6.96 1.24
CA LEU A 54 0.42 -6.16 1.58
C LEU A 54 1.69 -7.02 1.66
N ARG A 55 1.60 -8.23 2.25
CA ARG A 55 2.71 -9.18 2.31
C ARG A 55 3.24 -9.53 0.92
N LYS A 56 2.37 -9.76 -0.06
CA LYS A 56 2.77 -10.07 -1.43
C LYS A 56 3.51 -8.87 -2.04
N ILE A 57 2.90 -7.68 -1.98
CA ILE A 57 3.47 -6.46 -2.55
C ILE A 57 4.88 -6.19 -1.99
N ILE A 58 5.05 -6.23 -0.67
CA ILE A 58 6.37 -6.04 -0.04
C ILE A 58 7.38 -7.08 -0.48
N ALA A 59 6.96 -8.35 -0.61
CA ALA A 59 7.86 -9.43 -1.03
C ALA A 59 8.21 -9.37 -2.53
N THR A 60 7.41 -8.69 -3.34
CA THR A 60 7.59 -8.59 -4.79
C THR A 60 8.57 -7.48 -5.20
N TYR A 61 8.57 -6.35 -4.50
CA TYR A 61 9.33 -5.18 -4.92
C TYR A 61 10.53 -4.88 -4.01
N GLU A 62 11.72 -4.86 -4.60
CA GLU A 62 13.00 -4.69 -3.91
C GLU A 62 13.12 -3.36 -3.16
N PHE A 63 12.42 -2.31 -3.58
CA PHE A 63 12.43 -1.02 -2.86
C PHE A 63 11.68 -1.06 -1.51
N PHE A 64 10.99 -2.16 -1.18
CA PHE A 64 10.48 -2.43 0.17
C PHE A 64 11.42 -3.32 0.99
N ALA A 65 12.48 -3.86 0.39
CA ALA A 65 13.52 -4.54 1.13
C ALA A 65 14.45 -3.49 1.77
N ASP A 66 14.47 -3.43 3.10
CA ASP A 66 15.57 -2.83 3.85
C ASP A 66 16.81 -3.73 3.66
N GLU A 67 17.98 -3.13 3.37
CA GLU A 67 19.29 -3.79 3.46
C GLU A 67 19.52 -4.45 4.83
#